data_AF-A0A7C2Q332-F1
#
_entry.id   AF-A0A7C2Q332-F1
#
_cell.length_a   1.000
_cell.length_b   1.000
_cell.length_c   1.000
_cell.angle_alpha   90.00
_cell.angle_beta   90.00
_cell.angle_gamma   90.00
#
_symmetry.space_group_name_H-M   'P 1'
#
loop_
_entity.id
_entity.type
_entity.pdbx_description
1 polymer ?
#
loop_
_entity_poly.entity_id
_entity_poly.type
_entity_poly.pdbx_seq_one_letter_code
_entity_poly.pdbx_strand_id
1 'polypeptide(L)'
;MRIIVEFFAPGEVLLPWDYLDRLRGLFYHAMAWGRPKLARDVHDEGFSGGGKRYKLVTFSLLYPERYELTPEGIRTRGRLR
;
A
#
# COMPACT_ATOMS: atom_id res chain seq x y z
N MET A 1 -0.10 -10.24 -13.15
CA MET A 1 -0.55 -10.87 -11.89
C MET A 1 -1.21 -9.79 -11.04
N ARG A 2 -2.40 -10.06 -10.47
CA ARG A 2 -3.09 -9.15 -9.55
C ARG A 2 -3.36 -9.91 -8.26
N ILE A 3 -3.07 -9.28 -7.13
CA ILE A 3 -3.32 -9.83 -5.79
C ILE A 3 -4.29 -8.88 -5.10
N ILE A 4 -5.21 -9.43 -4.32
CA ILE A 4 -6.10 -8.67 -3.44
C ILE A 4 -5.64 -8.96 -2.02
N VAL A 5 -5.44 -7.90 -1.23
CA VAL A 5 -5.08 -7.99 0.19
C VAL A 5 -6.25 -7.42 0.99
N GLU A 6 -6.87 -8.24 1.83
CA GLU A 6 -7.92 -7.78 2.73
C GLU A 6 -7.33 -7.48 4.11
N PHE A 7 -7.50 -6.25 4.57
CA PHE A 7 -7.17 -5.84 5.94
C PHE A 7 -8.40 -5.93 6.82
N PHE A 8 -8.20 -6.27 8.09
CA PHE A 8 -9.25 -6.31 9.09
C PHE A 8 -8.92 -5.38 10.26
N ALA A 9 -9.79 -4.39 10.48
CA ALA A 9 -9.77 -3.50 11.63
C ALA A 9 -10.82 -3.98 12.65
N PRO A 10 -10.41 -4.65 13.76
CA PRO A 10 -11.33 -5.18 14.76
C PRO A 10 -12.08 -4.07 15.53
N GLY A 11 -11.49 -2.88 15.60
CA GLY A 11 -12.09 -1.68 16.16
C GLY A 11 -12.13 -0.55 15.14
N GLU A 12 -12.53 0.63 15.61
CA GLU A 12 -12.45 1.85 14.80
C GLU A 12 -10.99 2.25 14.58
N VAL A 13 -10.67 2.56 13.33
CA VAL A 13 -9.36 3.08 12.92
C VAL A 13 -9.55 4.36 12.12
N LEU A 14 -8.63 5.31 12.32
CA LEU A 14 -8.51 6.51 11.50
C LEU A 14 -7.43 6.27 10.45
N LEU A 15 -7.78 6.41 9.18
CA LEU A 15 -6.86 6.50 8.05
C LEU A 15 -6.64 7.99 7.75
N PRO A 16 -5.53 8.61 8.16
CA PRO A 16 -5.26 10.01 7.87
C PRO A 16 -5.18 10.26 6.37
N TRP A 17 -5.46 11.46 5.87
CA TRP A 17 -5.40 11.74 4.42
C TRP A 17 -4.04 11.39 3.76
N ASP A 18 -2.95 11.44 4.54
CA ASP A 18 -1.59 11.09 4.12
C ASP A 18 -1.23 9.60 4.34
N TYR A 19 -2.21 8.72 4.61
CA TYR A 19 -1.95 7.30 4.89
C TYR A 19 -1.21 6.57 3.77
N LEU A 20 -1.25 7.09 2.54
CA LEU A 20 -0.59 6.50 1.38
C LEU A 20 0.92 6.35 1.58
N ASP A 21 1.57 7.27 2.28
CA ASP A 21 3.01 7.16 2.57
C ASP A 21 3.29 5.99 3.53
N ARG A 22 2.40 5.75 4.49
CA ARG A 22 2.48 4.60 5.41
C ARG A 22 2.19 3.29 4.68
N LEU A 23 1.17 3.27 3.82
CA LEU A 23 0.83 2.11 2.99
C LEU A 23 1.98 1.74 2.05
N ARG A 24 2.63 2.75 1.45
CA ARG A 24 3.83 2.56 0.64
C ARG A 24 4.95 1.91 1.45
N GLY A 25 5.20 2.37 2.67
CA GLY A 25 6.18 1.76 3.58
C GLY A 25 5.88 0.30 3.90
N LEU A 26 4.62 0.00 4.24
CA LEU A 26 4.15 -1.37 4.47
C LEU A 26 4.37 -2.27 3.25
N PHE A 27 4.03 -1.76 2.06
CA PHE A 27 4.20 -2.48 0.80
C PHE A 27 5.66 -2.87 0.54
N TYR A 28 6.60 -1.93 0.66
CA TYR A 28 8.03 -2.24 0.50
C TYR A 28 8.57 -3.16 1.60
N HIS A 29 8.11 -3.00 2.85
CA HIS A 29 8.53 -3.88 3.93
C HIS A 29 8.07 -5.32 3.71
N ALA A 30 6.83 -5.53 3.26
CA ALA A 30 6.31 -6.85 2.92
C ALA A 30 7.09 -7.50 1.76
N MET A 31 7.45 -6.73 0.72
CA MET A 31 8.30 -7.22 -0.37
C MET A 31 9.70 -7.62 0.12
N ALA A 32 10.30 -6.82 1.00
CA ALA A 32 11.62 -7.10 1.56
C ALA A 32 11.61 -8.39 2.39
N TRP A 33 10.54 -8.63 3.14
CA TRP A 33 10.38 -9.86 3.92
C TRP A 33 10.29 -11.11 3.04
N GLY A 34 9.52 -11.05 1.93
CA GLY A 34 9.39 -12.17 1.01
C GLY A 34 10.65 -12.46 0.19
N ARG A 35 11.32 -11.42 -0.32
CA ARG A 35 12.60 -11.50 -1.05
C ARG A 35 13.41 -10.20 -0.88
N PRO A 36 14.44 -10.19 -0.03
CA PRO A 36 15.23 -8.98 0.27
C PRO A 36 15.87 -8.32 -0.96
N LYS A 37 16.31 -9.11 -1.95
CA LYS A 37 16.89 -8.58 -3.21
C LYS A 37 15.85 -7.84 -4.06
N LEU A 38 14.62 -8.35 -4.13
CA LEU A 38 13.54 -7.77 -4.94
C LEU A 38 13.13 -6.38 -4.45
N ALA A 39 13.17 -6.13 -3.13
CA ALA A 39 12.84 -4.82 -2.58
C ALA A 39 13.82 -3.73 -3.02
N ARG A 40 15.14 -4.03 -3.07
CA ARG A 40 16.15 -3.10 -3.60
C ARG A 40 15.97 -2.89 -5.10
N ASP A 41 15.75 -3.96 -5.87
CA ASP A 41 15.59 -3.87 -7.32
C ASP A 41 14.36 -3.01 -7.71
N VAL A 42 13.25 -3.14 -6.97
CA VAL A 42 12.02 -2.35 -7.21
C VAL A 42 12.13 -0.92 -6.65
N HIS A 43 12.82 -0.72 -5.52
CA HIS A 43 12.91 0.58 -4.85
C HIS A 43 14.03 1.47 -5.41
N ASP A 44 15.24 0.93 -5.52
CA ASP A 44 16.48 1.68 -5.78
C ASP A 44 16.88 1.66 -7.25
N GLU A 45 16.75 0.52 -7.92
CA GLU A 45 17.27 0.36 -9.29
C GLU A 45 16.19 0.64 -10.35
N GLY A 46 14.95 0.19 -10.11
CA GLY A 46 13.90 0.19 -11.12
C GLY A 46 14.26 -0.71 -12.31
N PHE A 47 13.26 -1.18 -13.04
CA PHE A 47 13.53 -1.96 -14.24
C PHE A 47 13.92 -1.01 -15.37
N SER A 48 15.10 -1.21 -15.95
CA SER A 48 15.61 -0.39 -17.04
C SER A 48 15.12 -0.91 -18.40
N GLY A 49 14.55 -0.02 -19.21
CA GLY A 49 14.09 -0.33 -20.57
C GLY A 49 14.01 0.94 -21.41
N GLY A 50 14.65 0.94 -22.58
CA GLY A 50 14.66 2.10 -23.49
C GLY A 50 15.22 3.39 -22.88
N GLY A 51 16.21 3.29 -21.98
CA GLY A 51 16.83 4.44 -21.30
C GLY A 51 16.03 5.02 -20.13
N LYS A 52 14.92 4.40 -19.71
CA LYS A 52 14.08 4.83 -18.59
C LYS A 52 14.03 3.76 -17.49
N ARG A 53 13.79 4.20 -16.25
CA ARG A 53 13.57 3.33 -15.07
C ARG A 53 12.09 3.27 -14.74
N TYR A 54 11.54 2.06 -14.62
CA TYR A 54 10.14 1.82 -14.30
C TYR A 54 10.01 1.00 -13.02
N LYS A 55 9.05 1.39 -12.16
CA LYS A 55 8.58 0.52 -11.08
C LYS A 55 7.50 -0.39 -11.64
N LEU A 56 7.77 -1.68 -11.76
CA LEU A 56 6.85 -2.65 -12.37
C LEU A 56 5.72 -3.12 -11.42
N VAL A 57 5.46 -2.38 -10.34
CA VAL A 57 4.38 -2.69 -9.41
C VAL A 57 3.62 -1.43 -9.06
N THR A 58 2.31 -1.60 -8.89
CA THR A 58 1.38 -0.58 -8.42
C THR A 58 0.46 -1.19 -7.36
N PHE A 59 -0.08 -0.36 -6.49
CA PHE A 59 -1.08 -0.74 -5.50
C PHE A 59 -2.21 0.29 -5.51
N SER A 60 -3.41 -0.15 -5.13
CA SER A 60 -4.57 0.71 -5.03
C SER A 60 -4.66 1.40 -3.66
N LEU A 61 -5.58 2.36 -3.54
CA LEU A 61 -6.01 2.88 -2.26
C LEU A 61 -6.68 1.77 -1.41
N LEU A 62 -6.85 2.04 -0.12
CA LEU A 62 -7.69 1.21 0.75
C LEU A 62 -9.16 1.59 0.54
N TYR A 63 -9.99 0.59 0.28
CA TYR A 63 -11.43 0.71 0.09
C TYR A 63 -12.17 0.04 1.27
N PRO A 64 -12.45 0.80 2.34
CA PRO A 64 -13.24 0.30 3.46
C PRO A 64 -14.70 0.04 3.07
N GLU A 65 -15.29 -1.05 3.56
CA GLU A 65 -16.72 -1.36 3.35
C GLU A 65 -17.65 -0.35 4.06
N ARG A 66 -17.22 0.19 5.20
CA ARG A 66 -17.96 1.16 6.01
C ARG A 66 -17.03 2.26 6.44
N TYR A 67 -17.36 3.51 6.12
CA TYR A 67 -16.53 4.64 6.48
C TYR A 67 -17.31 5.93 6.70
N GLU A 68 -16.66 6.85 7.41
CA GLU A 68 -17.07 8.23 7.59
C GLU A 68 -15.87 9.13 7.23
N LEU A 69 -16.14 10.20 6.49
CA LEU A 69 -15.13 11.22 6.20
C LEU A 69 -15.08 12.21 7.35
N THR A 70 -13.88 12.47 7.87
CA THR A 70 -13.62 13.45 8.91
C THR A 70 -12.62 14.49 8.39
N PRO A 71 -12.47 15.65 9.04
CA PRO A 71 -11.43 16.62 8.68
C PRO A 71 -10.03 16.01 8.68
N GLU A 72 -9.76 15.04 9.56
CA GLU A 72 -8.47 14.40 9.77
C GLU A 72 -8.22 13.20 8.83
N GLY A 73 -9.27 12.60 8.26
CA GLY A 73 -9.13 11.43 7.39
C GLY A 73 -10.41 10.63 7.20
N ILE A 74 -10.23 9.31 7.07
CA ILE A 74 -11.31 8.35 6.90
C ILE A 74 -11.40 7.49 8.15
N ARG A 75 -12.50 7.61 8.88
CA ARG A 75 -12.80 6.75 10.02
C ARG A 75 -13.50 5.50 9.52
N THR A 76 -13.01 4.31 9.89
CA THR A 76 -13.53 3.04 9.38
C THR A 76 -13.38 1.90 10.38
N ARG A 77 -14.10 0.80 10.14
CA ARG A 77 -14.04 -0.45 10.89
C ARG A 77 -14.35 -1.62 9.98
N GLY A 78 -13.89 -2.82 10.35
CA GLY A 78 -14.14 -4.03 9.57
C GLY A 78 -13.15 -4.20 8.43
N ARG A 79 -13.64 -4.53 7.23
CA ARG A 79 -12.79 -4.93 6.10
C ARG A 79 -12.40 -3.76 5.21
N LEU A 80 -11.14 -3.77 4.76
CA LEU A 80 -10.59 -2.83 3.79
C LEU A 80 -9.85 -3.60 2.69
N ARG A 81 -10.03 -3.21 1.43
CA ARG A 81 -9.43 -3.87 0.25
C ARG A 81 -8.54 -2.95 -0.56
#